data_AF-A0A819D4C8-F1
#
_entry.id   AF-A0A819D4C8-F1
#
_cell.length_a   1.000
_cell.length_b   1.000
_cell.length_c   1.000
_cell.angle_alpha   90.00
_cell.angle_beta   90.00
_cell.angle_gamma   90.00
#
_symmetry.space_group_name_H-M   'P 1'
#
loop_
_entity.id
_entity.type
_entity.pdbx_description
1 polymer ?
#
loop_
_entity_poly.entity_id
_entity_poly.type
_entity_poly.pdbx_seq_one_letter_code
_entity_poly.pdbx_strand_id
1 'polypeptide(L)'
;MHLSNISYIKKTIVFKQAIYIVGTRRTSFGTFGGKLKDYTAIDLQEAANRVIGNVCRTSTYAIYLARHAALRIGVPIHVPALNVNRLCGSVFQPVINGGQEIQLGESNIILCDGAETENLAKIYKITRQEADEFALQFQKRWQQTNDQGLFRDEIERIQTKEKRSR
;
A
#
# COMPACT_ATOMS: atom_id res chain seq x y z
N MET A 1 16.86 40.33 34.61
CA MET A 1 17.14 39.48 33.42
C MET A 1 15.80 39.06 32.83
N HIS A 2 15.52 39.42 31.58
CA HIS A 2 14.22 39.18 30.95
C HIS A 2 14.35 37.99 30.00
N LEU A 3 13.73 36.87 30.30
CA LEU A 3 13.69 35.71 29.41
C LEU A 3 12.67 36.00 28.30
N SER A 4 13.16 36.28 27.11
CA SER A 4 12.34 36.57 25.94
C SER A 4 11.60 35.31 25.45
N ASN A 5 10.33 35.47 25.13
CA ASN A 5 9.44 34.39 24.72
C ASN A 5 9.93 33.68 23.45
N ILE A 6 10.33 32.41 23.57
CA ILE A 6 10.54 31.52 22.43
C ILE A 6 9.15 31.12 21.89
N SER A 7 8.62 31.93 20.98
CA SER A 7 7.39 31.60 20.27
C SER A 7 7.66 30.49 19.27
N TYR A 8 7.22 29.27 19.59
CA TYR A 8 7.21 28.16 18.64
C TYR A 8 6.18 28.43 17.53
N ILE A 9 6.63 29.06 16.45
CA ILE A 9 5.85 29.21 15.23
C ILE A 9 5.54 27.80 14.71
N LYS A 10 4.30 27.33 14.89
CA LYS A 10 3.76 26.22 14.13
C LYS A 10 3.80 26.61 12.65
N LYS A 11 4.82 26.16 11.93
CA LYS A 11 4.87 26.27 10.47
C LYS A 11 3.77 25.39 9.88
N THR A 12 2.60 25.97 9.66
CA THR A 12 1.56 25.35 8.83
C THR A 12 2.14 25.19 7.42
N ILE A 13 2.46 23.97 7.04
CA ILE A 13 2.82 23.65 5.65
C ILE A 13 1.52 23.68 4.87
N VAL A 14 1.33 24.75 4.08
CA VAL A 14 0.19 24.91 3.18
C VAL A 14 0.60 24.38 1.81
N PHE A 15 -0.18 23.44 1.29
CA PHE A 15 -0.05 22.98 -0.09
C PHE A 15 -0.47 24.11 -1.05
N LYS A 16 0.25 24.28 -2.17
CA LYS A 16 -0.08 25.28 -3.21
C LYS A 16 -1.43 25.00 -3.86
N GLN A 17 -1.80 23.73 -4.00
CA GLN A 17 -3.08 23.28 -4.53
C GLN A 17 -3.67 22.12 -3.71
N ALA A 18 -4.99 21.95 -3.75
CA ALA A 18 -5.64 20.80 -3.14
C ALA A 18 -5.35 19.52 -3.93
N ILE A 19 -5.21 18.39 -3.22
CA ILE A 19 -5.03 17.06 -3.79
C ILE A 19 -6.19 16.18 -3.32
N TYR A 20 -6.80 15.43 -4.24
CA TYR A 20 -7.99 14.61 -4.00
C TYR A 20 -7.70 13.15 -4.30
N ILE A 21 -8.24 12.25 -3.46
CA ILE A 21 -8.22 10.81 -3.73
C ILE A 21 -9.47 10.48 -4.54
N VAL A 22 -9.29 10.14 -5.82
CA VAL A 22 -10.40 9.87 -6.76
C VAL A 22 -10.87 8.42 -6.79
N GLY A 23 -10.13 7.49 -6.16
CA GLY A 23 -10.52 6.09 -6.04
C GLY A 23 -9.51 5.25 -5.25
N THR A 24 -10.00 4.21 -4.59
CA THR A 24 -9.18 3.24 -3.84
C THR A 24 -9.71 1.82 -4.04
N ARG A 25 -8.80 0.87 -4.28
CA ARG A 25 -9.05 -0.58 -4.34
C ARG A 25 -7.82 -1.33 -3.80
N ARG A 26 -8.00 -2.53 -3.27
CA ARG A 26 -6.90 -3.42 -2.88
C ARG A 26 -7.26 -4.87 -3.16
N THR A 27 -6.26 -5.73 -3.25
CA THR A 27 -6.49 -7.17 -3.31
C THR A 27 -6.90 -7.73 -1.94
N SER A 28 -7.47 -8.94 -1.93
CA SER A 28 -7.53 -9.74 -0.72
C SER A 28 -6.13 -10.20 -0.31
N PHE A 29 -5.81 -10.15 0.98
CA PHE A 29 -4.51 -10.62 1.47
C PHE A 29 -4.48 -12.16 1.47
N GLY A 30 -3.47 -12.73 0.81
CA GLY A 30 -3.23 -14.17 0.79
C GLY A 30 -2.41 -14.62 1.99
N THR A 31 -2.70 -15.81 2.52
CA THR A 31 -1.80 -16.47 3.48
C THR A 31 -0.51 -16.92 2.79
N PHE A 32 0.58 -17.03 3.55
CA PHE A 32 1.85 -17.56 3.06
C PHE A 32 1.66 -18.99 2.51
N GLY A 33 2.07 -19.23 1.26
CA GLY A 33 1.84 -20.51 0.56
C GLY A 33 0.36 -20.79 0.20
N GLY A 34 -0.55 -19.83 0.38
CA GLY A 34 -1.98 -19.97 0.15
C GLY A 34 -2.44 -19.73 -1.30
N LYS A 35 -3.72 -19.35 -1.48
CA LYS A 35 -4.39 -19.24 -2.79
C LYS A 35 -3.75 -18.24 -3.79
N LEU A 36 -2.92 -17.31 -3.31
CA LEU A 36 -2.26 -16.29 -4.15
C LEU A 36 -0.77 -16.55 -4.41
N LYS A 37 -0.22 -17.69 -3.94
CA LYS A 37 1.23 -17.98 -4.03
C LYS A 37 1.80 -18.03 -5.47
N ASP A 38 0.95 -18.35 -6.44
CA ASP A 38 1.32 -18.54 -7.84
C ASP A 38 1.21 -17.24 -8.67
N TYR A 39 0.80 -16.14 -8.04
CA TYR A 39 0.75 -14.80 -8.63
C TYR A 39 2.02 -14.03 -8.24
N THR A 40 2.65 -13.39 -9.23
CA THR A 40 3.73 -12.44 -8.95
C THR A 40 3.16 -11.13 -8.42
N ALA A 41 4.02 -10.31 -7.80
CA ALA A 41 3.64 -8.96 -7.39
C ALA A 41 3.19 -8.07 -8.58
N ILE A 42 3.55 -8.39 -9.83
CA ILE A 42 3.04 -7.70 -11.03
C ILE A 42 1.57 -8.06 -11.25
N ASP A 43 1.23 -9.35 -11.18
CA ASP A 43 -0.12 -9.85 -11.46
C ASP A 43 -1.13 -9.40 -10.39
N LEU A 44 -0.69 -9.28 -9.13
CA LEU A 44 -1.51 -8.73 -8.04
C LEU A 44 -1.75 -7.22 -8.20
N GLN A 45 -0.81 -6.48 -8.76
CA GLN A 45 -0.94 -5.04 -9.02
C GLN A 45 -1.78 -4.72 -10.24
N GLU A 46 -1.64 -5.51 -11.29
CA GLU A 46 -2.53 -5.52 -12.45
C GLU A 46 -3.98 -5.75 -12.00
N ALA A 47 -4.23 -6.79 -11.18
CA ALA A 47 -5.55 -7.07 -10.64
C ALA A 47 -6.11 -5.95 -9.74
N ALA A 48 -5.25 -5.15 -9.09
CA ALA A 48 -5.67 -3.99 -8.31
C ALA A 48 -5.87 -2.71 -9.16
N ASN A 49 -5.40 -2.72 -10.42
CA ASN A 49 -5.18 -1.54 -11.26
C ASN A 49 -4.26 -0.48 -10.62
N ARG A 50 -3.10 -0.88 -10.05
CA ARG A 50 -2.21 0.03 -9.30
C ARG A 50 -0.72 -0.08 -9.63
N VAL A 51 0.01 0.97 -9.28
CA VAL A 51 1.45 1.24 -9.48
C VAL A 51 1.84 2.27 -8.40
N ILE A 52 2.98 2.28 -7.70
CA ILE A 52 3.81 1.18 -7.19
C ILE A 52 4.48 1.59 -5.88
N GLY A 53 4.64 0.62 -4.98
CA GLY A 53 5.73 0.54 -4.01
C GLY A 53 6.15 -0.93 -3.88
N ASN A 54 7.44 -1.24 -3.74
CA ASN A 54 7.91 -2.63 -3.56
C ASN A 54 9.23 -2.70 -2.79
N VAL A 55 9.22 -3.41 -1.66
CA VAL A 55 10.39 -3.67 -0.81
C VAL A 55 11.24 -4.84 -1.26
N CYS A 56 10.62 -5.98 -1.61
CA CYS A 56 11.31 -7.24 -1.82
C CYS A 56 11.25 -7.76 -3.27
N ARG A 57 12.42 -8.08 -3.80
CA ARG A 57 12.68 -8.45 -5.20
C ARG A 57 12.30 -9.91 -5.47
N THR A 58 11.00 -10.25 -5.42
CA THR A 58 10.52 -11.65 -5.41
C THR A 58 10.39 -12.33 -6.78
N SER A 59 10.62 -11.63 -7.89
CA SER A 59 10.63 -12.23 -9.24
C SER A 59 11.73 -11.66 -10.13
N THR A 60 12.14 -12.43 -11.15
CA THR A 60 13.16 -12.05 -12.15
C THR A 60 12.84 -10.72 -12.82
N TYR A 61 11.58 -10.49 -13.18
CA TYR A 61 11.12 -9.27 -13.85
C TYR A 61 10.79 -8.12 -12.91
N ALA A 62 10.91 -8.29 -11.59
CA ALA A 62 10.47 -7.27 -10.65
C ALA A 62 11.21 -5.93 -10.79
N ILE A 63 12.36 -5.84 -11.48
CA ILE A 63 13.02 -4.52 -11.66
C ILE A 63 12.17 -3.59 -12.53
N TYR A 64 11.34 -4.18 -13.39
CA TYR A 64 10.37 -3.49 -14.23
C TYR A 64 8.94 -3.56 -13.67
N LEU A 65 8.74 -3.88 -12.38
CA LEU A 65 7.41 -4.08 -11.77
C LEU A 65 6.46 -2.91 -12.12
N ALA A 66 6.92 -1.67 -11.88
CA ALA A 66 6.12 -0.46 -12.12
C ALA A 66 5.73 -0.32 -13.59
N ARG A 67 6.68 -0.60 -14.47
CA ARG A 67 6.49 -0.48 -15.90
C ARG A 67 5.61 -1.58 -16.47
N HIS A 68 5.79 -2.81 -16.01
CA HIS A 68 4.99 -3.96 -16.44
C HIS A 68 3.54 -3.84 -15.95
N ALA A 69 3.32 -3.51 -14.67
CA ALA A 69 1.98 -3.28 -14.14
C ALA A 69 1.27 -2.14 -14.89
N ALA A 70 1.93 -0.98 -15.06
CA ALA A 70 1.38 0.16 -15.81
C ALA A 70 0.98 -0.21 -17.24
N LEU A 71 1.86 -0.86 -18.01
CA LEU A 71 1.58 -1.22 -19.40
C LEU A 71 0.46 -2.25 -19.52
N ARG A 72 0.35 -3.21 -18.59
CA ARG A 72 -0.72 -4.22 -18.61
C ARG A 72 -2.11 -3.63 -18.33
N ILE A 73 -2.20 -2.62 -17.47
CA ILE A 73 -3.46 -1.90 -17.20
C ILE A 73 -3.75 -0.78 -18.22
N GLY A 74 -3.00 -0.72 -19.33
CA GLY A 74 -3.25 0.20 -20.44
C GLY A 74 -2.67 1.61 -20.30
N VAL A 75 -1.77 1.86 -19.33
CA VAL A 75 -1.08 3.16 -19.22
C VAL A 75 -0.21 3.38 -20.47
N PRO A 76 -0.29 4.56 -21.14
CA PRO A 76 0.45 4.81 -22.38
C PRO A 76 1.97 4.69 -22.23
N ILE A 77 2.64 4.23 -23.29
CA ILE A 77 4.10 3.99 -23.28
C ILE A 77 4.95 5.26 -23.02
N HIS A 78 4.42 6.48 -23.25
CA HIS A 78 5.16 7.70 -22.93
C HIS A 78 5.09 8.11 -21.45
N VAL A 79 4.16 7.55 -20.67
CA VAL A 79 4.01 7.86 -19.24
C VAL A 79 5.09 7.12 -18.45
N PRO A 80 5.84 7.79 -17.54
CA PRO A 80 6.87 7.15 -16.72
C PRO A 80 6.24 6.25 -15.64
N ALA A 81 7.04 5.32 -15.10
CA ALA A 81 6.64 4.49 -13.96
C ALA A 81 7.86 4.22 -13.07
N LEU A 82 7.74 4.54 -11.78
CA LEU A 82 8.84 4.50 -10.81
C LEU A 82 8.62 3.39 -9.76
N ASN A 83 9.69 2.65 -9.42
CA ASN A 83 9.70 1.81 -8.22
C ASN A 83 10.29 2.59 -7.05
N VAL A 84 9.54 2.71 -5.95
CA VAL A 84 10.06 3.22 -4.67
C VAL A 84 10.12 2.13 -3.61
N ASN A 85 11.15 2.19 -2.77
CA ASN A 85 11.32 1.32 -1.60
C ASN A 85 11.66 2.19 -0.39
N ARG A 86 10.77 2.18 0.60
CA ARG A 86 10.93 2.79 1.92
C ARG A 86 10.51 1.80 3.01
N LEU A 87 10.94 0.53 2.86
CA LEU A 87 10.53 -0.59 3.71
C LEU A 87 8.99 -0.61 3.85
N CYS A 88 8.42 -0.89 5.02
CA CYS A 88 6.96 -0.97 5.18
C CYS A 88 6.22 0.37 4.96
N GLY A 89 6.95 1.48 4.83
CA GLY A 89 6.42 2.76 4.34
C GLY A 89 6.23 2.84 2.81
N SER A 90 6.60 1.80 2.04
CA SER A 90 6.54 1.82 0.57
C SER A 90 5.12 1.91 0.01
N VAL A 91 4.08 1.58 0.78
CA VAL A 91 2.67 1.80 0.38
C VAL A 91 2.25 3.27 0.48
N PHE A 92 2.88 4.05 1.37
CA PHE A 92 2.56 5.48 1.57
C PHE A 92 3.52 6.41 0.80
N GLN A 93 4.76 5.98 0.58
CA GLN A 93 5.77 6.76 -0.13
C GLN A 93 5.34 7.24 -1.53
N PRO A 94 4.62 6.46 -2.36
CA PRO A 94 4.15 6.90 -3.68
C PRO A 94 3.12 8.03 -3.58
N VAL A 95 2.27 8.02 -2.54
CA VAL A 95 1.31 9.10 -2.28
C VAL A 95 2.05 10.39 -1.91
N ILE A 96 3.18 10.28 -1.20
CA ILE A 96 4.05 11.42 -0.88
C ILE A 96 4.74 11.95 -2.15
N ASN A 97 5.35 11.08 -2.96
CA ASN A 97 6.01 11.48 -4.20
C ASN A 97 5.03 12.08 -5.20
N GLY A 98 3.89 11.44 -5.40
CA GLY A 98 2.85 11.98 -6.27
C GLY A 98 2.24 13.27 -5.73
N GLY A 99 2.12 13.38 -4.40
CA GLY A 99 1.82 14.65 -3.74
C GLY A 99 2.81 15.74 -4.12
N GLN A 100 4.12 15.44 -4.16
CA GLN A 100 5.16 16.39 -4.55
C GLN A 100 5.08 16.77 -6.04
N GLU A 101 4.98 15.79 -6.95
CA GLU A 101 4.87 16.03 -8.40
C GLU A 101 3.67 16.95 -8.74
N ILE A 102 2.51 16.72 -8.11
CA ILE A 102 1.31 17.56 -8.28
C ILE A 102 1.54 19.00 -7.78
N GLN A 103 2.24 19.18 -6.66
CA GLN A 103 2.56 20.52 -6.11
C GLN A 103 3.66 21.26 -6.90
N LEU A 104 4.45 20.53 -7.68
CA LEU A 104 5.46 21.06 -8.60
C LEU A 104 4.89 21.33 -10.01
N GLY A 105 3.71 20.80 -10.33
CA GLY A 105 3.10 20.90 -11.65
C GLY A 105 3.66 19.92 -12.68
N GLU A 106 4.35 18.88 -12.22
CA GLU A 106 4.98 17.84 -13.06
C GLU A 106 3.97 16.77 -13.50
N SER A 107 2.93 16.54 -12.68
CA SER A 107 1.91 15.52 -12.90
C SER A 107 0.53 16.04 -12.46
N ASN A 108 -0.54 15.66 -13.16
CA ASN A 108 -1.93 16.05 -12.82
C ASN A 108 -2.75 14.91 -12.17
N ILE A 109 -2.42 13.65 -12.49
CA ILE A 109 -3.09 12.44 -12.00
C ILE A 109 -2.00 11.39 -11.78
N ILE A 110 -2.03 10.72 -10.62
CA ILE A 110 -0.98 9.76 -10.22
C ILE A 110 -1.62 8.55 -9.57
N LEU A 111 -1.07 7.39 -9.90
CA LEU A 111 -1.44 6.09 -9.35
C LEU A 111 -0.43 5.71 -8.25
N CYS A 112 -0.90 5.10 -7.16
CA CYS A 112 -0.09 4.75 -5.97
C CYS A 112 -0.40 3.34 -5.47
N ASP A 113 0.56 2.58 -4.93
CA ASP A 113 0.33 1.22 -4.39
C ASP A 113 1.39 0.79 -3.34
N GLY A 114 1.18 -0.35 -2.67
CA GLY A 114 2.23 -1.12 -1.99
C GLY A 114 1.69 -2.35 -1.26
N ALA A 115 2.54 -3.37 -1.07
CA ALA A 115 2.19 -4.65 -0.46
C ALA A 115 3.32 -5.16 0.44
N GLU A 116 3.03 -5.40 1.73
CA GLU A 116 4.05 -5.54 2.79
C GLU A 116 3.69 -6.60 3.85
N THR A 117 4.68 -7.02 4.63
CA THR A 117 4.50 -7.79 5.89
C THR A 117 5.69 -7.53 6.81
N GLU A 118 5.46 -7.27 8.10
CA GLU A 118 6.50 -6.89 9.07
C GLU A 118 6.42 -7.69 10.37
N ASN A 119 7.49 -7.69 11.17
CA ASN A 119 7.59 -8.47 12.42
C ASN A 119 8.21 -7.64 13.56
N LEU A 120 7.39 -6.80 14.19
CA LEU A 120 7.82 -5.76 15.15
C LEU A 120 8.03 -6.23 16.61
N ALA A 121 7.60 -7.46 16.95
CA ALA A 121 7.46 -7.90 18.35
C ALA A 121 8.76 -7.90 19.18
N LYS A 122 9.93 -8.09 18.55
CA LYS A 122 11.22 -8.20 19.27
C LYS A 122 11.77 -6.87 19.80
N ILE A 123 11.34 -5.72 19.29
CA ILE A 123 11.97 -4.43 19.61
C ILE A 123 11.40 -3.82 20.91
N TYR A 124 10.09 -3.95 21.13
CA TYR A 124 9.36 -3.19 22.14
C TYR A 124 9.10 -3.92 23.47
N LYS A 125 9.70 -5.10 23.67
CA LYS A 125 9.51 -5.95 24.89
C LYS A 125 8.03 -6.23 25.22
N ILE A 126 7.17 -6.29 24.20
CA ILE A 126 5.75 -6.62 24.33
C ILE A 126 5.64 -8.00 24.99
N THR A 127 4.85 -8.12 26.06
CA THR A 127 4.67 -9.41 26.72
C THR A 127 3.84 -10.36 25.84
N ARG A 128 3.99 -11.67 26.07
CA ARG A 128 3.23 -12.67 25.31
C ARG A 128 1.72 -12.49 25.48
N GLN A 129 1.28 -12.08 26.68
CA GLN A 129 -0.13 -11.83 26.98
C GLN A 129 -0.68 -10.63 26.20
N GLU A 130 0.01 -9.49 26.21
CA GLU A 130 -0.40 -8.30 25.44
C GLU A 130 -0.47 -8.57 23.94
N ALA A 131 0.49 -9.35 23.41
CA ALA A 131 0.50 -9.77 22.01
C ALA A 131 -0.69 -10.68 21.67
N ASP A 132 -1.02 -11.65 22.52
CA ASP A 132 -2.14 -12.57 22.32
C ASP A 132 -3.50 -11.87 22.47
N GLU A 133 -3.64 -10.95 23.44
CA GLU A 133 -4.85 -10.14 23.62
C GLU A 133 -5.09 -9.20 22.44
N PHE A 134 -4.04 -8.52 21.96
CA PHE A 134 -4.12 -7.69 20.75
C PHE A 134 -4.48 -8.52 19.52
N ALA A 135 -3.84 -9.68 19.33
CA ALA A 135 -4.16 -10.60 18.22
C ALA A 135 -5.61 -11.07 18.27
N LEU A 136 -6.13 -11.43 19.45
CA LEU A 136 -7.53 -11.83 19.63
C LEU A 136 -8.51 -10.68 19.32
N GLN A 137 -8.21 -9.46 19.77
CA GLN A 137 -9.02 -8.28 19.45
C GLN A 137 -8.99 -7.97 17.95
N PHE A 138 -7.82 -8.05 17.32
CA PHE A 138 -7.64 -7.82 15.88
C PHE A 138 -8.47 -8.81 15.05
N GLN A 139 -8.38 -10.11 15.34
CA GLN A 139 -9.15 -11.15 14.65
C GLN A 139 -10.66 -10.95 14.81
N LYS A 140 -11.14 -10.65 16.03
CA LYS A 140 -12.56 -10.37 16.29
C LYS A 140 -13.08 -9.15 15.51
N ARG A 141 -12.31 -8.05 15.50
CA ARG A 141 -12.66 -6.85 14.73
C ARG A 141 -12.68 -7.13 13.23
N TRP A 142 -11.66 -7.81 12.71
CA TRP A 142 -11.62 -8.21 11.30
C TRP A 142 -12.84 -9.04 10.89
N GLN A 143 -13.21 -10.05 11.70
CA GLN A 143 -14.37 -10.89 11.44
C GLN A 143 -15.66 -10.05 11.42
N GLN A 144 -15.90 -9.22 12.44
CA GLN A 144 -17.07 -8.33 12.50
C GLN A 144 -17.18 -7.40 11.28
N THR A 145 -16.07 -6.77 10.88
CA THR A 145 -16.00 -5.87 9.72
C THR A 145 -16.25 -6.62 8.40
N ASN A 146 -15.73 -7.85 8.28
CA ASN A 146 -15.95 -8.73 7.13
C ASN A 146 -17.43 -9.18 7.02
N ASP A 147 -18.02 -9.61 8.12
CA ASP A 147 -19.39 -10.14 8.17
C ASP A 147 -20.43 -9.04 7.93
N GLN A 148 -20.15 -7.81 8.39
CA GLN A 148 -20.90 -6.60 8.04
C GLN A 148 -20.72 -6.17 6.58
N GLY A 149 -19.76 -6.76 5.85
CA GLY A 149 -19.50 -6.46 4.45
C GLY A 149 -18.79 -5.13 4.19
N LEU A 150 -18.20 -4.50 5.21
CA LEU A 150 -17.56 -3.18 5.07
C LEU A 150 -16.34 -3.18 4.15
N PHE A 151 -15.73 -4.35 3.91
CA PHE A 151 -14.64 -4.50 2.94
C PHE A 151 -15.09 -4.62 1.47
N ARG A 152 -16.40 -4.68 1.18
CA ARG A 152 -16.92 -4.93 -0.18
C ARG A 152 -16.52 -3.84 -1.18
N ASP A 153 -16.46 -2.59 -0.73
CA ASP A 153 -16.18 -1.44 -1.61
C ASP A 153 -14.69 -1.23 -1.85
N GLU A 154 -13.81 -1.83 -1.04
CA GLU A 154 -12.34 -1.71 -1.19
C GLU A 154 -11.67 -2.97 -1.78
N ILE A 155 -12.26 -4.16 -1.65
CA ILE A 155 -11.64 -5.41 -2.14
C ILE A 155 -11.98 -5.66 -3.62
N GLU A 156 -10.94 -5.68 -4.45
CA GLU A 156 -11.01 -6.14 -5.83
C GLU A 156 -10.89 -7.67 -5.91
N ARG A 157 -11.71 -8.31 -6.76
CA ARG A 157 -11.87 -9.78 -6.76
C ARG A 157 -10.91 -10.47 -7.73
N ILE A 158 -9.89 -11.12 -7.19
CA ILE A 158 -9.00 -12.00 -7.97
C ILE A 158 -9.67 -13.36 -8.21
N GLN A 159 -9.80 -13.76 -9.48
CA GLN A 159 -10.15 -15.13 -9.84
C GLN A 159 -8.98 -16.06 -9.50
N THR A 160 -9.20 -17.05 -8.63
CA THR A 160 -8.17 -18.04 -8.26
C THR A 160 -8.51 -19.42 -8.82
N LYS A 161 -7.48 -20.18 -9.21
CA LYS A 161 -7.65 -21.57 -9.66
C LYS A 161 -7.94 -22.46 -8.46
N GLU A 162 -9.22 -22.72 -8.18
CA GLU A 162 -9.57 -23.75 -7.21
C GLU A 162 -9.17 -25.13 -7.76
N LYS A 163 -8.40 -25.89 -6.97
CA LYS A 163 -8.49 -27.34 -7.07
C LYS A 163 -9.91 -27.72 -6.64
N ARG A 164 -10.77 -28.06 -7.60
CA ARG A 164 -11.96 -28.88 -7.31
C ARG A 164 -11.48 -30.07 -6.49
N SER A 165 -11.96 -30.18 -5.24
CA SER A 165 -11.85 -31.45 -4.54
C SER A 165 -12.56 -32.49 -5.40
N ARG A 166 -11.87 -33.62 -5.63
CA ARG A 166 -12.57 -34.88 -5.81
C ARG A 166 -13.05 -35.38 -4.45
#